data_AF-A0A9E2DHT2-F1
#
_entry.id   AF-A0A9E2DHT2-F1
#
_cell.length_a   1.000
_cell.length_b   1.000
_cell.length_c   1.000
_cell.angle_alpha   90.00
_cell.angle_beta   90.00
_cell.angle_gamma   90.00
#
_symmetry.space_group_name_H-M   'P 1'
#
loop_
_entity.id
_entity.type
_entity.pdbx_description
1 polymer ?
#
loop_
_entity_poly.entity_id
_entity_poly.type
_entity_poly.pdbx_seq_one_letter_code
_entity_poly.pdbx_strand_id
1 'polypeptide(L)'
;MEGVVGIAFAPWIHHGWWHLMSNSIPFVILGTLIELKSKALFWEVTLIIMVIAGVITWTFGSSAYHAGASGLILGYWSFILAEAYYSRSVKSLITALIVLIIYAGFILIVFDFRTHISWVGHVGGLIAGIVAAKFYAGSEKE
;
A
#
# COMPACT_ATOMS: atom_id res chain seq x y z
N MET A 1 3.45 -4.48 -24.15
CA MET A 1 4.43 -5.12 -23.23
C MET A 1 5.38 -4.09 -22.61
N GLU A 2 5.54 -2.90 -23.20
CA GLU A 2 6.21 -1.79 -22.53
C GLU A 2 5.58 -1.51 -21.15
N GLY A 3 6.42 -1.23 -20.15
CA GLY A 3 5.98 -0.85 -18.80
C GLY A 3 5.72 -1.97 -17.79
N VAL A 4 5.70 -3.25 -18.17
CA VAL A 4 5.48 -4.39 -17.23
C VAL A 4 6.54 -4.44 -16.13
N VAL A 5 7.78 -4.08 -16.46
CA VAL A 5 8.89 -3.98 -15.50
C VAL A 5 8.55 -2.97 -14.38
N GLY A 6 7.72 -1.96 -14.67
CA GLY A 6 7.25 -0.99 -13.68
C GLY A 6 6.49 -1.61 -12.51
N ILE A 7 5.87 -2.79 -12.67
CA ILE A 7 5.17 -3.50 -11.58
C ILE A 7 6.14 -3.78 -10.42
N ALA A 8 7.35 -4.24 -10.73
CA ALA A 8 8.35 -4.58 -9.73
C ALA A 8 9.15 -3.37 -9.26
N PHE A 9 9.40 -2.40 -10.14
CA PHE A 9 10.40 -1.35 -9.89
C PHE A 9 9.84 0.03 -9.58
N ALA A 10 8.61 0.36 -9.99
CA ALA A 10 8.03 1.69 -9.75
C ALA A 10 8.03 2.11 -8.26
N PRO A 11 7.74 1.22 -7.29
CA PRO A 11 7.77 1.58 -5.86
C PRO A 11 9.13 2.07 -5.36
N TRP A 12 10.22 1.70 -6.03
CA TRP A 12 11.59 1.98 -5.59
C TRP A 12 12.20 3.20 -6.28
N ILE A 13 11.55 3.72 -7.33
CA ILE A 13 12.01 4.88 -8.09
C ILE A 13 11.27 6.13 -7.57
N HIS A 14 11.95 7.26 -7.40
CA HIS A 14 11.34 8.49 -6.88
C HIS A 14 11.77 9.72 -7.67
N HIS A 15 10.82 10.62 -7.96
CA HIS A 15 11.06 11.95 -8.53
C HIS A 15 11.69 12.94 -7.53
N GLY A 16 12.94 12.70 -7.15
CA GLY A 16 13.74 13.60 -6.30
C GLY A 16 13.63 13.34 -4.80
N TRP A 17 14.45 14.06 -4.04
CA TRP A 17 14.65 13.83 -2.60
C TRP A 17 13.40 14.06 -1.76
N TRP A 18 12.62 15.10 -2.07
CA TRP A 18 11.39 15.38 -1.33
C TRP A 18 10.38 14.24 -1.45
N HIS A 19 10.21 13.72 -2.67
CA HIS A 19 9.30 12.59 -2.92
C HIS A 19 9.78 11.33 -2.22
N LEU A 20 11.09 11.05 -2.22
CA LEU A 20 11.65 9.93 -1.46
C LEU A 20 11.38 10.08 0.05
N MET A 21 11.73 11.23 0.63
CA MET A 21 11.60 11.45 2.07
C MET A 21 10.15 11.41 2.55
N SER A 22 9.20 11.92 1.76
CA SER A 22 7.77 11.86 2.09
C SER A 22 7.21 10.45 2.07
N ASN A 23 7.80 9.54 1.30
CA ASN A 23 7.44 8.12 1.27
C ASN A 23 8.15 7.30 2.36
N SER A 24 9.40 7.64 2.70
CA SER A 24 10.21 6.87 3.64
C SER A 24 9.61 6.75 5.04
N ILE A 25 9.12 7.86 5.62
CA ILE A 25 8.57 7.86 6.99
C ILE A 25 7.36 6.91 7.12
N PRO A 26 6.29 7.07 6.30
CA PRO A 26 5.15 6.17 6.40
C PRO A 26 5.46 4.75 5.94
N PHE A 27 6.37 4.56 4.97
CA PHE A 27 6.82 3.23 4.58
C PHE A 27 7.43 2.47 5.76
N VAL A 28 8.37 3.10 6.47
CA VAL A 28 9.01 2.49 7.65
C VAL A 28 7.99 2.22 8.74
N ILE A 29 7.17 3.21 9.10
CA ILE A 29 6.22 3.06 10.22
C ILE A 29 5.20 1.96 9.93
N LEU A 30 4.51 2.02 8.79
CA LEU A 30 3.46 1.06 8.46
C LEU A 30 4.04 -0.33 8.15
N GLY A 31 5.18 -0.38 7.45
CA GLY A 31 5.91 -1.62 7.19
C GLY A 31 6.34 -2.31 8.47
N THR A 32 6.91 -1.57 9.43
CA THR A 32 7.28 -2.13 10.74
C THR A 32 6.07 -2.63 11.51
N LEU A 33 4.92 -1.93 11.49
CA LEU A 33 3.70 -2.43 12.15
C LEU A 33 3.24 -3.79 11.60
N ILE A 34 3.40 -4.02 10.29
CA ILE A 34 3.10 -5.32 9.67
C ILE A 34 4.18 -6.34 10.03
N GLU A 35 5.46 -5.97 9.96
CA GLU A 35 6.60 -6.84 10.29
C GLU A 35 6.58 -7.33 11.75
N LEU A 36 6.11 -6.49 12.68
CA LEU A 36 5.96 -6.84 14.09
C LEU A 36 4.99 -8.02 14.32
N LYS A 37 4.09 -8.30 13.36
CA LYS A 37 3.26 -9.51 13.39
C LYS A 37 4.09 -10.72 12.93
N SER A 38 4.75 -10.62 11.78
CA SER A 38 5.83 -11.53 11.37
C SER A 38 6.61 -10.98 10.16
N LYS A 39 7.88 -11.38 10.02
CA LYS A 39 8.71 -11.04 8.85
C LYS A 39 8.14 -11.63 7.55
N ALA A 40 7.57 -12.83 7.62
CA ALA A 40 6.95 -13.48 6.47
C ALA A 40 5.75 -12.67 5.96
N LEU A 41 4.88 -12.24 6.88
CA LEU A 41 3.70 -11.45 6.55
C LEU A 41 4.06 -10.12 5.89
N PHE A 42 5.11 -9.44 6.38
CA PHE A 42 5.59 -8.20 5.76
C PHE A 42 5.89 -8.43 4.28
N TRP A 43 6.67 -9.45 3.94
CA TRP A 43 7.01 -9.74 2.55
C TRP A 43 5.82 -10.20 1.72
N GLU A 44 4.94 -11.03 2.26
CA GLU A 44 3.72 -11.48 1.59
C GLU A 44 2.81 -10.30 1.24
N VAL A 45 2.52 -9.43 2.21
CA VAL A 45 1.69 -8.23 2.01
C VAL A 45 2.36 -7.28 1.02
N THR A 46 3.67 -7.06 1.15
CA THR A 46 4.45 -6.23 0.20
C THR A 46 4.32 -6.74 -1.23
N LEU A 47 4.54 -8.03 -1.46
CA LEU A 47 4.51 -8.65 -2.78
C LEU A 47 3.09 -8.64 -3.36
N ILE A 48 2.07 -8.96 -2.57
CA ILE A 48 0.66 -8.90 -3.00
C ILE A 48 0.30 -7.48 -3.43
N ILE A 49 0.68 -6.47 -2.64
CA ILE A 49 0.41 -5.07 -2.97
C ILE A 49 1.13 -4.65 -4.24
N MET A 50 2.43 -4.92 -4.36
CA MET A 50 3.21 -4.56 -5.54
C MET A 50 2.62 -5.17 -6.81
N VAL A 51 2.24 -6.45 -6.77
CA VAL A 51 1.66 -7.14 -7.94
C VAL A 51 0.29 -6.58 -8.28
N ILE A 52 -0.65 -6.53 -7.34
CA ILE A 52 -2.03 -6.10 -7.63
C ILE A 52 -2.08 -4.62 -8.00
N ALA A 53 -1.45 -3.74 -7.21
CA ALA A 53 -1.43 -2.31 -7.49
C ALA A 53 -0.67 -2.00 -8.80
N GLY A 54 0.44 -2.70 -9.04
CA GLY A 54 1.22 -2.59 -10.27
C GLY A 54 0.43 -3.03 -11.50
N VAL A 55 -0.28 -4.16 -11.43
CA VAL A 55 -1.14 -4.64 -12.53
C VAL A 55 -2.27 -3.65 -12.80
N ILE A 56 -2.94 -3.13 -11.77
CA ILE A 56 -3.99 -2.12 -11.91
C ILE A 56 -3.44 -0.85 -12.57
N THR A 57 -2.26 -0.38 -12.13
CA THR A 57 -1.62 0.81 -12.71
C THR A 57 -1.17 0.56 -14.15
N TRP A 58 -0.65 -0.62 -14.45
CA TRP A 58 -0.21 -0.98 -15.78
C TRP A 58 -1.38 -1.08 -16.78
N THR A 59 -2.55 -1.50 -16.32
CA THR A 59 -3.74 -1.66 -17.16
C THR A 59 -4.58 -0.39 -17.30
N PHE A 60 -4.72 0.40 -16.24
CA PHE A 60 -5.63 1.53 -16.19
C PHE A 60 -4.94 2.89 -15.98
N GLY A 61 -3.64 2.90 -15.68
CA GLY A 61 -2.87 4.11 -15.47
C GLY A 61 -2.60 4.86 -16.76
N SER A 62 -2.21 6.13 -16.63
CA SER A 62 -1.75 6.93 -17.77
C SER A 62 -0.45 6.36 -18.36
N SER A 63 -0.10 6.78 -19.58
CA SER A 63 1.16 6.43 -20.23
C SER A 63 2.39 7.11 -19.62
N ALA A 64 2.24 7.86 -18.52
CA ALA A 64 3.35 8.49 -17.81
C ALA A 64 4.20 7.44 -17.09
N TYR A 65 5.46 7.79 -16.82
CA TYR A 65 6.30 6.98 -15.94
C TYR A 65 5.79 7.08 -14.50
N HIS A 66 5.25 5.99 -13.99
CA HIS A 66 4.82 5.87 -12.59
C HIS A 66 6.02 5.56 -11.72
N ALA A 67 6.19 6.30 -10.63
CA ALA A 67 7.27 6.13 -9.69
C ALA A 67 6.79 6.51 -8.29
N GLY A 68 7.33 5.84 -7.27
CA GLY A 68 7.14 6.16 -5.86
C GLY A 68 6.47 5.03 -5.09
N ALA A 69 6.80 4.93 -3.80
CA ALA A 69 6.24 3.92 -2.91
C ALA A 69 4.80 4.22 -2.45
N SER A 70 4.17 5.31 -2.89
CA SER A 70 2.90 5.80 -2.34
C SER A 70 1.75 4.82 -2.50
N GLY A 71 1.69 4.11 -3.64
CA GLY A 71 0.74 3.02 -3.85
C GLY A 71 0.96 1.86 -2.86
N LEU A 72 2.22 1.49 -2.60
CA LEU A 72 2.58 0.46 -1.64
C LEU A 72 2.21 0.87 -0.19
N ILE A 73 2.49 2.12 0.17
CA ILE A 73 2.16 2.72 1.46
C ILE A 73 0.64 2.76 1.68
N LEU A 74 -0.16 3.11 0.66
CA LEU A 74 -1.62 3.04 0.72
C LEU A 74 -2.12 1.60 0.87
N GLY A 75 -1.43 0.64 0.26
CA GLY A 75 -1.67 -0.78 0.49
C GLY A 75 -1.41 -1.20 1.94
N TYR A 76 -0.30 -0.79 2.56
CA TYR A 76 -0.08 -1.06 3.98
C TYR A 76 -1.13 -0.42 4.87
N TRP A 77 -1.46 0.84 4.59
CA TRP A 77 -2.46 1.57 5.34
C TRP A 77 -3.82 0.86 5.29
N SER A 78 -4.30 0.53 4.09
CA SER A 78 -5.56 -0.20 3.91
C SER A 78 -5.53 -1.63 4.43
N PHE A 79 -4.38 -2.33 4.33
CA PHE A 79 -4.18 -3.64 4.95
C PHE A 79 -4.42 -3.59 6.45
N ILE A 80 -3.80 -2.64 7.16
CA ILE A 80 -3.92 -2.51 8.62
C ILE A 80 -5.38 -2.24 9.02
N LEU A 81 -6.08 -1.35 8.29
CA LEU A 81 -7.48 -1.06 8.56
C LEU A 81 -8.41 -2.26 8.27
N ALA A 82 -8.19 -2.94 7.15
CA ALA A 82 -8.98 -4.09 6.75
C ALA A 82 -8.71 -5.32 7.65
N GLU A 83 -7.47 -5.50 8.10
CA GLU A 83 -7.10 -6.58 9.02
C GLU A 83 -7.85 -6.43 10.35
N ALA A 84 -7.97 -5.21 10.89
CA ALA A 84 -8.79 -4.96 12.08
C ALA A 84 -10.27 -5.32 11.88
N TYR A 85 -10.81 -5.09 10.68
CA TYR A 85 -12.17 -5.49 10.33
C TYR A 85 -12.32 -7.03 10.25
N TYR A 86 -11.34 -7.73 9.68
CA TYR A 86 -11.41 -9.18 9.49
C TYR A 86 -11.07 -10.00 10.74
N SER A 87 -10.00 -9.65 11.45
CA SER A 87 -9.55 -10.39 12.65
C SER A 87 -10.37 -10.05 13.89
N ARG A 88 -10.92 -8.83 13.95
CA ARG A 88 -11.66 -8.29 15.11
C ARG A 88 -10.88 -8.38 16.43
N SER A 89 -9.55 -8.49 16.37
CA SER A 89 -8.73 -8.53 17.57
C SER A 89 -8.63 -7.13 18.18
N VAL A 90 -8.62 -7.03 19.51
CA VAL A 90 -8.47 -5.75 20.21
C VAL A 90 -7.17 -5.05 19.81
N LYS A 91 -6.08 -5.82 19.64
CA LYS A 91 -4.78 -5.29 19.20
C LYS A 91 -4.89 -4.64 17.82
N SER A 92 -5.49 -5.34 16.85
CA SER A 92 -5.66 -4.86 15.49
C SER A 92 -6.56 -3.63 15.42
N LEU A 93 -7.65 -3.59 16.20
CA LEU A 93 -8.53 -2.43 16.30
C LEU A 93 -7.80 -1.20 16.84
N ILE A 94 -6.97 -1.35 17.88
CA ILE A 94 -6.16 -0.25 18.43
C ILE A 94 -5.13 0.22 17.40
N THR A 95 -4.41 -0.69 16.76
CA THR A 95 -3.42 -0.36 15.72
C THR A 95 -4.08 0.39 14.57
N ALA A 96 -5.22 -0.10 14.07
CA ALA A 96 -5.98 0.55 13.00
C ALA A 96 -6.47 1.94 13.40
N LEU A 97 -6.96 2.13 14.63
CA LEU A 97 -7.41 3.43 15.11
C LEU A 97 -6.24 4.44 15.15
N ILE A 98 -5.09 4.05 15.68
CA ILE A 98 -3.89 4.89 15.73
C ILE A 98 -3.43 5.27 14.32
N VAL A 99 -3.34 4.28 13.43
CA VAL A 99 -2.94 4.49 12.03
C VAL A 99 -3.95 5.36 11.29
N LEU A 100 -5.25 5.18 11.52
CA LEU A 100 -6.29 6.00 10.93
C LEU A 100 -6.17 7.46 11.38
N ILE A 101 -5.89 7.73 12.65
CA ILE A 101 -5.76 9.09 13.17
C ILE A 101 -4.48 9.76 12.61
N ILE A 102 -3.34 9.09 12.69
CA ILE A 102 -2.05 9.64 12.25
C ILE A 102 -2.03 9.88 10.73
N TYR A 103 -2.61 8.96 9.96
CA TYR A 103 -2.58 8.97 8.50
C TYR A 103 -3.97 9.17 7.87
N ALA A 104 -4.87 9.89 8.54
CA ALA A 104 -6.23 10.15 8.05
C ALA A 104 -6.24 10.75 6.63
N GLY A 105 -5.25 11.60 6.33
CA GLY A 105 -5.13 12.27 5.04
C GLY A 105 -4.78 11.35 3.86
N PHE A 106 -4.39 10.10 4.09
CA PHE A 106 -4.02 9.18 3.00
C PHE A 106 -5.16 8.91 2.03
N ILE A 107 -6.40 8.88 2.53
CA ILE A 107 -7.57 8.71 1.66
C ILE A 107 -7.72 9.85 0.65
N LEU A 108 -7.25 11.07 0.98
CA LEU A 108 -7.36 12.23 0.10
C LEU A 108 -6.44 12.13 -1.12
N ILE A 109 -5.31 11.41 -0.99
CA ILE A 109 -4.30 11.23 -2.04
C ILE A 109 -4.85 10.41 -3.22
N VAL A 110 -5.90 9.62 -2.98
CA VAL A 110 -6.63 8.87 -4.02
C VAL A 110 -7.38 9.80 -4.97
N PHE A 111 -7.80 10.97 -4.47
CA PHE A 111 -8.55 11.98 -5.22
C PHE A 111 -7.64 13.07 -5.82
N ASP A 112 -6.33 12.85 -5.83
CA ASP A 112 -5.38 13.79 -6.39
C ASP A 112 -5.11 13.51 -7.88
N PHE A 113 -5.87 14.19 -8.74
CA PHE A 113 -5.87 13.98 -10.19
C PHE A 113 -4.85 14.84 -10.96
N ARG A 114 -3.85 15.41 -10.27
CA ARG A 114 -2.78 16.13 -10.96
C ARG A 114 -1.98 15.17 -11.85
N THR A 115 -1.59 15.64 -13.04
CA THR A 115 -1.01 14.81 -14.11
C THR A 115 0.28 14.05 -13.75
N HIS A 116 1.00 14.51 -12.74
CA HIS A 116 2.23 13.88 -12.24
C HIS A 116 1.99 12.87 -11.11
N ILE A 117 0.73 12.62 -10.73
CA ILE A 117 0.35 11.74 -9.64
C ILE A 117 -0.38 10.51 -10.18
N SER A 118 0.07 9.33 -9.76
CA SER A 118 -0.53 8.05 -10.13
C SER A 118 -1.74 7.74 -9.25
N TRP A 119 -2.84 8.46 -9.45
CA TRP A 119 -4.08 8.22 -8.68
C TRP A 119 -4.61 6.79 -8.87
N VAL A 120 -4.45 6.20 -10.07
CA VAL A 120 -4.78 4.79 -10.34
C VAL A 120 -3.92 3.85 -9.50
N GLY A 121 -2.62 4.16 -9.34
CA GLY A 121 -1.74 3.42 -8.44
C GLY A 121 -2.12 3.53 -6.97
N HIS A 122 -2.63 4.69 -6.55
CA HIS A 122 -3.17 4.89 -5.20
C HIS A 122 -4.43 4.04 -4.95
N VAL A 123 -5.37 4.03 -5.91
CA VAL A 123 -6.56 3.15 -5.86
C VAL A 123 -6.14 1.68 -5.86
N GLY A 124 -5.21 1.31 -6.74
CA GLY A 124 -4.68 -0.05 -6.82
C GLY A 124 -4.04 -0.51 -5.52
N GLY A 125 -3.30 0.38 -4.86
CA GLY A 125 -2.74 0.17 -3.52
C GLY A 125 -3.81 -0.14 -2.49
N LEU A 126 -4.85 0.70 -2.38
CA LEU A 126 -5.97 0.48 -1.46
C LEU A 126 -6.66 -0.87 -1.67
N ILE A 127 -6.98 -1.20 -2.93
CA ILE A 127 -7.61 -2.48 -3.28
C ILE A 127 -6.71 -3.63 -2.87
N ALA A 128 -5.42 -3.55 -3.19
CA ALA A 128 -4.48 -4.61 -2.91
C ALA A 128 -4.28 -4.87 -1.41
N GLY A 129 -4.24 -3.82 -0.59
CA GLY A 129 -4.13 -3.97 0.87
C GLY A 129 -5.34 -4.66 1.49
N ILE A 130 -6.56 -4.31 1.04
CA ILE A 130 -7.80 -4.98 1.46
C ILE A 130 -7.77 -6.47 1.06
N VAL A 131 -7.33 -6.76 -0.16
CA VAL A 131 -7.20 -8.14 -0.66
C VAL A 131 -6.18 -8.93 0.16
N ALA A 132 -5.02 -8.35 0.44
CA ALA A 132 -3.99 -8.97 1.27
C ALA A 132 -4.51 -9.28 2.70
N ALA A 133 -5.25 -8.35 3.30
CA ALA A 133 -5.84 -8.55 4.62
C ALA A 133 -6.87 -9.68 4.65
N LYS A 134 -7.65 -9.84 3.58
CA LYS A 134 -8.60 -10.94 3.45
C LYS A 134 -7.90 -12.30 3.37
N PHE A 135 -6.79 -12.40 2.63
CA PHE A 135 -6.00 -13.65 2.56
C PHE A 135 -5.38 -13.99 3.92
N TYR A 136 -4.78 -13.01 4.59
CA TYR A 136 -4.18 -13.19 5.91
C TYR A 136 -5.20 -13.68 6.96
N ALA A 137 -6.39 -13.08 6.99
CA ALA A 137 -7.45 -13.49 7.90
C ALA A 137 -8.03 -14.89 7.62
N GLY A 138 -7.84 -15.40 6.39
CA GLY A 138 -8.14 -16.78 6.04
C GLY A 138 -7.13 -17.75 6.66
N SER A 139 -5.83 -17.46 6.53
CA SER A 139 -4.76 -18.31 7.07
C SER A 139 -4.71 -18.39 8.60
N GLU A 140 -5.22 -17.40 9.34
CA GLU A 140 -5.28 -17.48 10.81
C GLU A 140 -6.39 -18.42 11.33
N LYS A 141 -7.33 -18.84 10.48
CA LYS A 141 -8.46 -19.72 10.86
C LYS A 141 -8.20 -21.20 10.59
N GLU A 142 -7.12 -21.51 9.90
CA GLU A 142 -6.64 -22.86 9.59
C GLU A 142 -5.62 -23.32 10.65
#